data_AF-A0A9X8YNA0-F1
#
_entry.id   AF-A0A9X8YNA0-F1
#
_cell.length_a   1.000
_cell.length_b   1.000
_cell.length_c   1.000
_cell.angle_alpha   90.00
_cell.angle_beta   90.00
_cell.angle_gamma   90.00
#
_symmetry.space_group_name_H-M   'P 1'
#
loop_
_entity.id
_entity.type
_entity.pdbx_description
1 polymer ?
#
loop_
_entity_poly.entity_id
_entity_poly.type
_entity_poly.pdbx_seq_one_letter_code
_entity_poly.pdbx_strand_id
1 'polypeptide(L)' 'MNWHYEKNGVRHDNVTEADITKCIQRGELTASTLVWQQ' A
#
# COMPACT_ATOMS: atom_id res chain seq x y z
N MET A 1 0.25 -1.61 14.03
CA MET A 1 1.01 -1.08 12.89
C MET A 1 0.11 -1.18 11.69
N ASN A 2 -0.62 -0.10 11.42
CA ASN A 2 -1.56 -0.09 10.30
C ASN A 2 -0.86 0.62 9.15
N TRP A 3 -0.74 -0.09 8.03
CA TRP A 3 -0.25 0.49 6.80
C TRP A 3 -1.41 1.00 5.96
N HIS A 4 -1.10 1.99 5.13
CA HIS A 4 -2.03 2.65 4.26
C HIS A 4 -1.35 2.90 2.91
N TYR A 5 -2.13 2.90 1.83
CA TYR A 5 -1.63 3.33 0.53
C TYR A 5 -2.71 4.05 -0.28
N GLU A 6 -2.29 4.90 -1.21
CA GLU A 6 -3.17 5.53 -2.18
C GLU A 6 -2.85 5.03 -3.59
N LYS A 7 -3.87 4.57 -4.31
CA LYS A 7 -3.76 4.13 -5.69
C LYS A 7 -4.87 4.75 -6.50
N ASN A 8 -4.50 5.47 -7.56
CA ASN A 8 -5.45 6.10 -8.49
C ASN A 8 -6.50 6.99 -7.78
N GLY A 9 -6.10 7.72 -6.73
CA GLY A 9 -7.01 8.55 -5.93
C GLY A 9 -7.88 7.78 -4.93
N VAL A 10 -7.70 6.46 -4.82
CA VAL A 10 -8.39 5.63 -3.83
C VAL A 10 -7.45 5.32 -2.68
N ARG A 11 -7.89 5.68 -1.47
CA ARG A 11 -7.20 5.37 -0.23
C ARG A 11 -7.57 3.98 0.28
N HIS A 12 -6.57 3.19 0.61
CA HIS A 12 -6.70 1.88 1.22
C HIS A 12 -6.11 1.92 2.63
N ASP A 13 -6.96 1.70 3.63
CA ASP A 13 -6.61 1.82 5.05
C ASP A 13 -6.53 0.46 5.75
N ASN A 14 -5.83 0.43 6.89
CA ASN A 14 -5.74 -0.71 7.81
C ASN A 14 -5.24 -2.00 7.12
N VAL A 15 -4.27 -1.88 6.21
CA VAL A 15 -3.61 -3.05 5.62
C VAL A 15 -2.40 -3.45 6.43
N THR A 16 -2.02 -4.71 6.35
CA THR A 16 -0.81 -5.21 7.01
C THR A 16 0.43 -4.94 6.14
N GLU A 17 1.61 -5.00 6.76
CA GLU A 17 2.88 -4.95 6.02
C GLU A 17 3.01 -6.09 4.99
N ALA A 18 2.49 -7.27 5.34
CA ALA A 18 2.48 -8.43 4.45
C ALA A 18 1.60 -8.19 3.22
N ASP A 19 0.51 -7.44 3.36
CA ASP A 19 -0.35 -7.07 2.23
C ASP A 19 0.34 -6.04 1.33
N ILE A 20 0.96 -5.01 1.89
CA ILE A 20 1.79 -4.05 1.14
C ILE A 20 2.87 -4.79 0.34
N THR A 21 3.58 -5.71 0.98
CA THR A 21 4.66 -6.49 0.35
C THR A 21 4.13 -7.34 -0.80
N LYS A 22 2.99 -8.02 -0.62
CA LYS A 22 2.34 -8.79 -1.69
C LYS A 22 1.95 -7.89 -2.86
N CYS A 23 1.40 -6.70 -2.59
CA CYS A 23 1.02 -5.77 -3.64
C CYS A 23 2.24 -5.23 -4.42
N ILE A 24 3.38 -4.99 -3.74
CA ILE A 24 4.65 -4.64 -4.42
C ILE A 24 5.13 -5.80 -5.30
N GLN A 25 5.14 -7.03 -4.77
CA GLN A 25 5.58 -8.22 -5.52
C GLN A 25 4.73 -8.51 -6.76
N ARG A 26 3.44 -8.19 -6.70
CA ARG A 26 2.50 -8.30 -7.83
C ARG A 26 2.58 -7.13 -8.81
N GLY A 27 3.36 -6.08 -8.51
CA GLY A 27 3.40 -4.84 -9.29
C GLY A 27 2.13 -3.99 -9.16
N GLU A 28 1.29 -4.26 -8.17
CA GLU A 28 0.07 -3.49 -7.90
C GLU A 28 0.39 -2.13 -7.27
N LEU A 29 1.44 -2.07 -6.44
CA LEU A 29 2.06 -0.84 -5.96
C LEU A 29 3.40 -0.66 -6.66
N THR A 30 3.68 0.56 -7.08
CA THR A 30 4.90 0.92 -7.79
C THR A 30 5.68 1.97 -7.00
N ALA A 31 6.86 2.35 -7.48
CA ALA A 31 7.66 3.40 -6.83
C ALA A 31 6.94 4.76 -6.73
N SER A 32 5.90 5.01 -7.53
CA SER A 32 5.10 6.24 -7.47
C SER A 32 3.87 6.11 -6.55
N THR A 33 3.62 4.94 -5.95
CA THR A 33 2.50 4.74 -5.04
C THR A 33 2.82 5.32 -3.67
N LEU A 34 1.95 6.21 -3.18
CA LEU A 34 2.06 6.75 -1.83
C LEU A 34 1.71 5.64 -0.82
N VAL A 35 2.63 5.35 0.10
CA VAL A 35 2.49 4.36 1.17
C VAL A 35 2.96 5.00 2.48
N TRP A 36 2.20 4.82 3.56
CA TRP A 36 2.58 5.33 4.88
C TRP A 36 2.07 4.42 6.01
N GLN A 37 2.65 4.59 7.19
CA GLN A 37 2.31 3.85 8.40
C GLN A 37 1.76 4.80 9.47
N GLN A 38 0.78 4.31 10.24
CA GLN A 38 0.25 4.96 11.44
C GLN A 38 0.37 4.04 12.66
#